data_AF-A0A9X0W5Q8-F1
#
_entry.id   AF-A0A9X0W5Q8-F1
#
_cell.length_a   1.000
_cell.length_b   1.000
_cell.length_c   1.000
_cell.angle_alpha   90.00
_cell.angle_beta   90.00
_cell.angle_gamma   90.00
#
_symmetry.space_group_name_H-M   'P 1'
#
loop_
_entity.id
_entity.type
_entity.pdbx_description
1 polymer ?
#
loop_
_entity_poly.entity_id
_entity_poly.type
_entity_poly.pdbx_seq_one_letter_code
_entity_poly.pdbx_strand_id
1 'polypeptide(L)'
;MVPNRWVVNASPLILLGKVEQIQLLGALAGEIAVPRAVIREVSAKPDGERTAQTLTTLESAIIVDDEVPPANILSWDLGSGETGE
;
A
#
# COMPACT_ATOMS: atom_id res chain seq x y z
N MET A 1 18.24 -12.89 -8.93
CA MET A 1 17.02 -12.22 -9.40
C MET A 1 16.66 -11.18 -8.36
N VAL A 2 16.44 -9.93 -8.76
CA VAL A 2 15.88 -8.93 -7.85
C VAL A 2 14.43 -9.35 -7.61
N PRO A 3 13.99 -9.55 -6.35
CA PRO A 3 12.59 -9.89 -6.09
C PRO A 3 11.69 -8.79 -6.68
N ASN A 4 10.60 -9.18 -7.34
CA ASN A 4 9.58 -8.28 -7.87
C ASN A 4 8.78 -7.69 -6.70
N ARG A 5 9.42 -6.77 -5.96
CA ARG A 5 8.85 -6.09 -4.80
C ARG A 5 7.98 -4.93 -5.27
N TRP A 6 6.70 -4.98 -4.93
CA TRP A 6 5.75 -3.91 -5.23
C TRP A 6 5.64 -2.97 -4.02
N VAL A 7 5.72 -1.66 -4.26
CA VAL A 7 5.38 -0.65 -3.26
C VAL A 7 3.95 -0.21 -3.54
N VAL A 8 3.07 -0.32 -2.55
CA VAL A 8 1.64 -0.04 -2.72
C VAL A 8 1.27 1.35 -2.20
N ASN A 9 0.22 1.93 -2.79
CA ASN A 9 -0.34 3.23 -2.43
C ASN A 9 -1.71 3.05 -1.76
N ALA A 10 -2.17 4.06 -1.01
CA ALA A 10 -3.46 4.04 -0.33
C ALA A 10 -4.64 3.99 -1.30
N SER A 11 -4.66 4.79 -2.37
CA SER A 11 -5.84 4.89 -3.24
C SER A 11 -6.21 3.56 -3.94
N PRO A 12 -5.26 2.76 -4.49
CA PRO A 12 -5.58 1.44 -5.01
C PRO A 12 -5.99 0.46 -3.92
N LEU A 13 -5.38 0.53 -2.73
CA LEU A 13 -5.76 -0.34 -1.61
C LEU A 13 -7.17 -0.04 -1.10
N ILE A 14 -7.56 1.22 -0.99
CA ILE A 14 -8.93 1.62 -0.62
C ILE A 14 -9.93 1.08 -1.64
N LEU A 15 -9.62 1.17 -2.94
CA LEU A 15 -10.47 0.61 -3.98
C LEU A 15 -10.58 -0.92 -3.87
N LEU A 16 -9.45 -1.62 -3.76
CA LEU A 16 -9.41 -3.09 -3.65
C LEU A 16 -10.08 -3.59 -2.36
N GLY A 17 -9.97 -2.83 -1.27
CA GLY A 17 -10.67 -3.10 -0.01
C GLY A 17 -12.17 -3.04 -0.17
N LYS A 18 -12.70 -2.01 -0.87
CA LYS A 18 -14.13 -1.86 -1.14
C LYS A 18 -14.72 -2.99 -1.99
N VAL A 19 -13.91 -3.58 -2.87
CA VAL A 19 -14.34 -4.72 -3.71
C VAL A 19 -13.89 -6.08 -3.15
N GLU A 20 -13.31 -6.10 -1.95
CA GLU A 20 -12.83 -7.30 -1.25
C GLU A 20 -11.77 -8.11 -2.05
N GLN A 21 -10.93 -7.43 -2.84
CA GLN A 21 -9.93 -8.04 -3.74
C GLN A 21 -8.47 -7.82 -3.29
N ILE A 22 -8.20 -7.52 -2.02
CA ILE A 22 -6.83 -7.30 -1.52
C ILE A 22 -5.92 -8.53 -1.75
N GLN A 23 -6.49 -9.73 -1.73
CA GLN A 23 -5.78 -11.00 -1.96
C GLN A 23 -5.13 -11.09 -3.35
N LEU A 24 -5.62 -10.32 -4.34
CA LEU A 24 -5.00 -10.27 -5.67
C LEU A 24 -3.55 -9.77 -5.61
N LEU A 25 -3.23 -8.89 -4.66
CA LEU A 25 -1.86 -8.39 -4.51
C LEU A 25 -0.90 -9.51 -4.13
N GLY A 26 -1.30 -10.38 -3.17
CA GLY A 26 -0.49 -11.52 -2.76
C GLY A 26 -0.35 -12.60 -3.84
N ALA A 27 -1.32 -12.70 -4.75
CA ALA A 27 -1.23 -13.62 -5.88
C ALA A 27 -0.32 -13.13 -7.02
N LEU A 28 -0.12 -11.81 -7.14
CA LEU A 28 0.60 -11.19 -8.26
C LEU A 28 2.01 -10.73 -7.90
N ALA A 29 2.22 -10.29 -6.66
CA ALA A 29 3.50 -9.78 -6.18
C ALA A 29 4.23 -10.84 -5.35
N GLY A 30 5.54 -10.98 -5.58
CA GLY A 30 6.37 -11.85 -4.74
C GLY A 30 6.62 -11.26 -3.35
N GLU A 31 6.68 -9.93 -3.25
CA GLU A 31 6.79 -9.17 -2.01
C GLU A 31 6.05 -7.84 -2.18
N ILE A 32 5.35 -7.40 -1.14
CA ILE A 32 4.58 -6.16 -1.09
C ILE A 32 5.12 -5.33 0.06
N ALA A 33 5.79 -4.23 -0.25
CA ALA A 33 6.15 -3.23 0.73
C ALA A 33 4.99 -2.26 0.94
N VAL A 34 4.55 -2.16 2.20
CA VAL A 34 3.44 -1.32 2.63
C VAL A 34 4.00 -0.20 3.53
N PRO A 35 4.09 1.04 3.04
CA PRO A 35 4.48 2.18 3.86
C PRO A 35 3.53 2.40 5.04
N ARG A 36 4.04 2.89 6.17
CA ARG A 36 3.22 3.18 7.36
C ARG A 36 2.18 4.27 7.09
N ALA A 37 2.51 5.27 6.29
CA ALA A 37 1.62 6.34 5.85
C ALA A 37 0.41 5.78 5.11
N VAL A 38 0.64 4.78 4.24
CA VAL A 38 -0.41 4.11 3.48
C VAL A 38 -1.35 3.36 4.41
N ILE A 39 -0.83 2.65 5.44
CA ILE A 39 -1.68 2.00 6.45
C ILE A 39 -2.53 3.03 7.19
N ARG A 40 -1.93 4.17 7.62
CA ARG A 40 -2.66 5.24 8.31
C ARG A 40 -3.78 5.81 7.44
N GLU A 41 -3.50 6.10 6.17
CA GLU A 41 -4.51 6.65 5.26
C GLU A 41 -5.64 5.66 4.97
N VAL A 42 -5.30 4.39 4.73
CA VAL A 42 -6.28 3.32 4.49
C VAL A 42 -7.17 3.15 5.71
N SER A 43 -6.61 2.97 6.91
CA SER A 43 -7.37 2.82 8.17
C SER A 43 -8.25 4.03 8.50
N ALA A 44 -7.89 5.23 8.02
CA ALA A 44 -8.70 6.44 8.22
C ALA A 44 -9.98 6.49 7.35
N LYS A 45 -10.15 5.61 6.36
CA LYS A 45 -11.36 5.55 5.53
C LYS A 45 -12.46 4.69 6.18
N PRO A 46 -13.73 4.90 5.83
CA PRO A 46 -14.80 3.95 6.14
C PRO A 46 -14.43 2.55 5.62
N ASP A 47 -14.57 1.52 6.47
CA ASP A 47 -14.16 0.14 6.21
C ASP A 47 -12.65 -0.08 5.98
N GLY A 48 -11.85 0.97 6.19
CA GLY A 48 -10.40 0.99 6.03
C GLY A 48 -9.68 0.00 6.93
N GLU A 49 -10.13 -0.14 8.18
CA GLU A 49 -9.52 -1.04 9.15
C GLU A 49 -9.59 -2.52 8.71
N ARG A 50 -10.68 -2.94 8.04
CA ARG A 50 -10.76 -4.30 7.46
C ARG A 50 -9.75 -4.47 6.33
N THR A 51 -9.59 -3.43 5.51
CA THR A 51 -8.63 -3.43 4.39
C THR A 51 -7.20 -3.55 4.90
N ALA A 52 -6.83 -2.74 5.90
CA ALA A 52 -5.52 -2.79 6.54
C ALA A 52 -5.24 -4.16 7.18
N GLN A 53 -6.21 -4.71 7.92
CA GLN A 53 -6.09 -6.06 8.49
C GLN A 53 -5.93 -7.15 7.42
N THR A 54 -6.67 -7.07 6.31
CA THR A 54 -6.54 -8.05 5.22
C THR A 54 -5.19 -7.95 4.53
N LEU A 55 -4.65 -6.74 4.42
CA LEU A 55 -3.33 -6.52 3.83
C LEU A 55 -2.21 -7.07 4.72
N THR A 56 -2.31 -6.91 6.04
CA THR A 56 -1.29 -7.39 7.00
C THR A 56 -1.34 -8.90 7.23
N THR A 57 -2.41 -9.59 6.81
CA THR A 57 -2.47 -11.06 6.84
C THR A 57 -1.87 -11.72 5.59
N LEU A 58 -1.52 -10.94 4.55
CA LEU A 58 -0.81 -11.49 3.40
C LEU A 58 0.61 -11.87 3.79
N GLU A 59 1.02 -13.12 3.53
CA GLU A 59 2.40 -13.57 3.77
C GLU A 59 3.44 -12.77 2.98
N SER A 60 3.03 -12.23 1.83
CA SER A 60 3.87 -11.41 0.96
C SER A 60 3.97 -9.96 1.44
N ALA A 61 3.22 -9.52 2.44
CA ALA A 61 3.22 -8.13 2.90
C ALA A 61 4.25 -7.87 4.00
N ILE A 62 5.04 -6.82 3.81
CA ILE A 62 5.96 -6.29 4.81
C ILE A 62 5.66 -4.82 5.05
N ILE A 63 5.52 -4.45 6.32
CA ILE A 63 5.38 -3.05 6.71
C ILE A 63 6.77 -2.42 6.70
N VAL A 64 6.91 -1.32 5.96
CA VAL A 64 8.16 -0.57 5.87
C VAL A 64 7.94 0.84 6.38
N ASP A 65 8.98 1.45 6.95
CA ASP A 65 8.93 2.87 7.25
C ASP A 65 8.69 3.69 5.97
N ASP A 66 8.23 4.92 6.15
CA ASP A 66 7.88 5.82 5.05
C ASP A 66 9.15 6.17 4.26
N GLU A 67 9.49 5.33 3.28
CA GLU A 67 10.68 5.49 2.44
C GLU A 67 10.43 6.63 1.46
N VAL A 68 11.41 7.54 1.34
CA VAL A 68 11.33 8.66 0.39
C VAL A 68 11.22 8.07 -1.02
N PRO A 69 10.13 8.32 -1.77
CA PRO A 69 9.98 7.79 -3.10
C PRO A 69 11.19 8.21 -3.97
N PRO A 70 11.71 7.34 -4.84
CA PRO A 70 12.75 7.74 -5.77
C PRO A 70 12.25 8.94 -6.60
N ALA A 71 13.15 9.88 -6.89
CA ALA A 71 12.80 11.21 -7.41
C ALA A 71 11.91 11.22 -8.67
N ASN A 72 11.88 10.12 -9.43
CA ASN A 72 11.01 9.95 -10.59
C ASN A 72 9.54 9.70 -10.24
N ILE A 73 9.20 9.27 -9.02
CA ILE A 73 7.83 9.07 -8.52
C ILE A 73 7.28 10.38 -7.93
N LEU A 74 8.14 11.25 -7.38
CA LEU A 74 7.77 12.58 -6.88
C LEU A 74 7.24 13.54 -7.96
N SER A 75 7.40 13.21 -9.25
CA SER A 75 6.88 13.99 -10.37
C SER A 75 5.46 13.60 -10.78
N TRP A 76 4.91 12.52 -10.24
CA TRP A 76 3.48 12.24 -10.36
C TRP A 76 2.77 13.17 -9.36
N ASP A 77 1.63 13.74 -9.73
CA ASP A 77 0.87 14.67 -8.90
C ASP A 77 0.27 13.91 -7.72
N LEU A 78 1.14 13.60 -6.76
CA LEU A 78 0.85 12.78 -5.62
C LEU A 78 0.05 13.66 -4.65
N GLY A 79 -1.27 13.44 -4.58
CA GLY A 79 -2.17 14.21 -3.73
C GLY A 79 -1.73 14.15 -2.26
N SER A 80 -2.23 15.05 -1.41
CA SER A 80 -1.76 15.32 -0.04
C SER A 80 -1.73 14.15 0.97
N GLY A 81 -1.99 12.91 0.55
CA GLY A 81 -1.67 11.67 1.28
C GLY A 81 -0.26 11.11 1.01
N GLU A 82 0.50 11.70 0.08
CA GLU A 82 1.75 11.12 -0.45
C GLU A 82 3.01 11.95 -0.19
N THR A 83 2.87 13.06 0.53
CA THR A 83 3.99 13.78 1.16
C THR A 83 3.73 13.85 2.65
N GLY A 84 4.12 12.78 3.35
CA GLY A 84 4.23 12.79 4.80
C GLY A 84 5.51 13.54 5.20
N GLU A 85 5.34 14.85 5.41
CA GLU A 85 6.30 15.90 5.85
C GLU A 85 7.40 16.34 4.88
#